data_AF-A0A3N5YAQ5-F1
#
_entry.id   AF-A0A3N5YAQ5-F1
#
_cell.length_a   1.000
_cell.length_b   1.000
_cell.length_c   1.000
_cell.angle_alpha   90.00
_cell.angle_beta   90.00
_cell.angle_gamma   90.00
#
_symmetry.space_group_name_H-M   'P 1'
#
loop_
_entity.id
_entity.type
_entity.pdbx_description
1 polymer ?
#
loop_
_entity_poly.entity_id
_entity_poly.type
_entity_poly.pdbx_seq_one_letter_code
_entity_poly.pdbx_strand_id
1 'polypeptide(L)'
;MLLSQLYHPPRVEIDRTRSDNGELVLVHRFEGKPLVREFIANTLLGIEFLWGRPVQLETSEAVHAAAAPGPAAAQAPPHRERRAEATVWQRVRYTMKDRKLTRDVI
;
A
#
# COMPACT_ATOMS: atom_id res chain seq x y z
N MET A 1 9.74 24.23 8.79
CA MET A 1 9.17 24.65 7.49
C MET A 1 7.88 23.87 7.29
N LEU A 2 6.74 24.53 7.10
CA LEU A 2 5.42 23.87 6.98
C LEU A 2 5.35 22.92 5.77
N LEU A 3 6.06 23.25 4.69
CA LEU A 3 6.15 22.44 3.47
C LEU A 3 6.77 21.05 3.68
N SER A 4 7.69 20.89 4.63
CA SER A 4 8.26 19.58 4.97
C SER A 4 7.39 18.74 5.92
N GLN A 5 6.26 19.32 6.38
CA GLN A 5 5.21 18.59 7.10
C GLN A 5 4.05 18.16 6.20
N LEU A 6 3.97 18.70 4.97
CA LEU A 6 2.98 18.27 4.00
C LEU A 6 3.33 16.87 3.49
N TYR A 7 2.30 16.05 3.29
CA TYR A 7 2.46 14.71 2.73
C TYR A 7 3.13 14.83 1.35
N HIS A 8 4.35 14.31 1.22
CA HIS A 8 5.04 14.25 -0.08
C HIS A 8 4.16 13.43 -1.03
N PRO A 9 3.80 13.96 -2.21
CA PRO A 9 2.98 13.22 -3.15
C PRO A 9 3.72 11.95 -3.57
N PRO A 10 3.07 10.78 -3.53
CA PRO A 10 3.72 9.53 -3.85
C PRO A 10 4.12 9.51 -5.32
N ARG A 11 5.34 9.06 -5.61
CA ARG A 11 5.78 8.88 -7.00
C ARG A 11 5.19 7.59 -7.59
N VAL A 12 4.24 7.74 -8.50
CA VAL A 12 3.62 6.63 -9.24
C VAL A 12 3.93 6.79 -10.73
N GLU A 13 4.41 5.72 -11.35
CA GLU A 13 4.74 5.68 -12.78
C GLU A 13 3.83 4.71 -13.51
N ILE A 14 3.56 4.99 -14.79
CA ILE A 14 2.82 4.09 -15.67
C ILE A 14 3.81 3.15 -16.34
N ASP A 15 3.62 1.85 -16.17
CA ASP A 15 4.37 0.84 -16.91
C ASP A 15 3.76 0.64 -18.30
N ARG A 16 4.28 1.41 -19.27
CA ARG A 16 3.81 1.38 -20.66
C ARG A 16 4.05 0.04 -21.35
N THR A 17 5.01 -0.76 -20.88
CA THR A 17 5.32 -2.06 -21.49
C THR A 17 4.27 -3.11 -21.13
N ARG A 18 3.72 -3.03 -19.91
CA ARG A 18 2.67 -3.92 -19.42
C ARG A 18 1.25 -3.37 -19.59
N SER A 19 1.12 -2.14 -20.11
CA SER A 19 -0.17 -1.49 -20.39
C SER A 19 -0.59 -1.61 -21.86
N ASP A 20 0.02 -2.55 -22.60
CA ASP A 20 -0.23 -2.79 -24.03
C ASP A 20 -1.59 -3.42 -24.32
N ASN A 21 -2.10 -4.26 -23.40
CA ASN A 21 -3.39 -4.94 -23.53
C ASN A 21 -4.61 -4.10 -23.09
N GLY A 22 -4.41 -2.79 -22.86
CA GLY A 22 -5.45 -1.83 -22.46
C GLY A 22 -5.69 -1.76 -20.94
N GLU A 23 -5.05 -2.61 -20.14
CA GLU A 23 -5.01 -2.45 -18.69
C GLU A 23 -4.04 -1.32 -18.31
N LEU A 24 -4.32 -0.60 -17.23
CA LEU A 24 -3.43 0.45 -16.70
C LEU A 24 -2.57 -0.13 -15.58
N VAL A 25 -1.26 -0.21 -15.80
CA VAL A 25 -0.32 -0.70 -14.77
C VAL A 25 0.40 0.47 -14.11
N LEU A 26 0.09 0.70 -12.83
CA LEU A 26 0.69 1.72 -11.98
C LEU A 26 1.76 1.10 -11.09
N VAL A 27 2.95 1.69 -11.06
CA VAL A 27 4.08 1.26 -10.23
C VAL A 27 4.44 2.37 -9.27
N HIS A 28 4.15 2.16 -7.98
CA HIS A 28 4.61 3.06 -6.93
C HIS A 28 6.11 2.84 -6.67
N ARG A 29 6.88 3.93 -6.80
CA ARG A 29 8.28 4.00 -6.41
C ARG A 29 8.34 4.20 -4.91
N PHE A 30 8.83 3.19 -4.19
CA PHE A 30 8.87 3.23 -2.73
C PHE A 30 9.91 4.26 -2.24
N GLU A 31 9.43 5.29 -1.55
CA GLU A 31 10.24 6.41 -1.02
C GLU A 31 10.50 6.26 0.49
N GLY A 32 10.48 5.04 1.02
CA GLY A 32 10.62 4.75 2.45
C GLY A 32 9.32 4.92 3.27
N LYS A 33 8.21 5.26 2.61
CA LYS A 33 6.87 5.37 3.20
C LYS A 33 5.86 4.60 2.35
N PRO A 34 4.97 3.80 2.95
CA PRO A 34 3.94 3.09 2.21
C PRO A 34 2.82 4.05 1.80
N LEU A 35 2.05 3.65 0.79
CA LEU A 35 0.75 4.28 0.52
C LEU A 35 -0.20 3.98 1.68
N VAL A 36 -1.10 4.92 1.97
CA VAL A 36 -2.13 4.72 2.99
C VAL A 36 -3.18 3.74 2.46
N ARG A 37 -3.19 2.53 3.02
CA ARG A 37 -3.98 1.38 2.52
C ARG A 37 -5.48 1.67 2.41
N GLU A 38 -6.03 2.44 3.34
CA GLU A 38 -7.45 2.77 3.40
C GLU A 38 -7.96 3.54 2.17
N PHE A 39 -7.07 4.29 1.50
CA PHE A 39 -7.44 5.04 0.29
C PHE A 39 -7.27 4.23 -1.00
N ILE A 40 -6.51 3.12 -0.99
CA ILE A 40 -6.18 2.35 -2.20
C ILE A 40 -7.45 1.90 -2.94
N ALA A 41 -8.42 1.32 -2.22
CA ALA A 41 -9.63 0.79 -2.84
C ALA A 41 -10.43 1.86 -3.59
N ASN A 42 -10.72 3.00 -2.93
CA ASN A 42 -11.51 4.08 -3.53
C ASN A 42 -10.76 4.81 -4.64
N THR A 43 -9.44 4.98 -4.49
CA THR A 43 -8.59 5.57 -5.52
C THR A 43 -8.58 4.69 -6.78
N LEU A 44 -8.36 3.38 -6.64
CA LEU A 44 -8.34 2.48 -7.80
C LEU A 44 -9.71 2.34 -8.45
N LEU A 45 -10.80 2.37 -7.67
CA LEU A 45 -12.16 2.41 -8.22
C LEU A 45 -12.38 3.64 -9.10
N GLY A 46 -11.95 4.82 -8.63
CA GLY A 46 -12.04 6.06 -9.39
C GLY A 46 -11.21 6.03 -10.68
N ILE A 47 -9.99 5.49 -10.61
CA ILE A 47 -9.12 5.36 -11.78
C ILE A 47 -9.69 4.34 -12.77
N GLU A 48 -10.19 3.18 -12.32
CA GLU A 48 -10.84 2.18 -13.18
C GLU A 48 -12.05 2.78 -13.91
N PHE A 49 -12.89 3.53 -13.18
CA PHE A 49 -14.04 4.19 -13.78
C PHE A 49 -13.65 5.18 -14.88
N LEU A 50 -12.60 5.98 -14.68
CA LEU A 50 -12.12 6.95 -15.66
C LEU A 50 -11.36 6.30 -16.82
N TRP A 51 -10.62 5.22 -16.56
CA TRP A 51 -9.84 4.49 -17.56
C TRP A 51 -10.72 3.57 -18.42
N GLY A 52 -11.81 3.05 -17.86
CA GLY A 52 -12.77 2.16 -18.53
C GLY A 52 -12.29 0.71 -18.67
N ARG A 53 -11.10 0.37 -18.16
CA ARG A 53 -10.50 -0.98 -18.18
C ARG A 53 -9.82 -1.27 -16.84
N PRO A 54 -9.42 -2.54 -16.56
CA PRO A 54 -8.78 -2.89 -15.30
C PRO A 54 -7.54 -2.05 -15.00
N VAL A 55 -7.33 -1.80 -13.70
CA VAL A 55 -6.19 -1.01 -13.20
C VAL A 55 -5.44 -1.84 -12.17
N GLN A 56 -4.12 -1.90 -12.33
CA GLN A 56 -3.21 -2.56 -11.41
C GLN A 56 -2.35 -1.52 -10.69
N LEU A 57 -2.08 -1.73 -9.40
CA LEU A 57 -1.15 -0.93 -8.61
C LEU A 57 -0.16 -1.82 -7.88
N GLU A 58 1.11 -1.67 -8.21
CA GLU A 58 2.22 -2.32 -7.52
C GLU A 58 2.80 -1.37 -6.48
N THR A 59 2.77 -1.76 -5.21
CA THR A 59 3.26 -0.96 -4.08
C THR A 59 4.01 -1.84 -3.07
N SER A 60 4.56 -1.21 -2.03
CA SER A 60 5.20 -1.89 -0.91
C SER A 60 4.40 -1.63 0.36
N GLU A 61 4.11 -2.68 1.10
CA GLU A 61 3.37 -2.63 2.36
C GLU A 61 4.24 -3.12 3.53
N ALA A 62 4.04 -2.53 4.70
CA ALA A 62 4.63 -3.02 5.93
C ALA A 62 3.95 -4.33 6.34
N VAL A 63 4.74 -5.40 6.49
CA VAL A 63 4.31 -6.62 7.15
C VAL A 63 4.65 -6.48 8.62
N HIS A 64 3.67 -6.13 9.44
CA HIS A 64 3.78 -6.36 10.87
C HIS A 64 3.59 -7.86 11.09
N ALA A 65 4.63 -8.56 11.55
CA ALA A 65 4.44 -9.90 12.09
C ALA A 65 3.40 -9.76 13.22
N ALA A 66 2.20 -10.30 13.01
CA ALA A 66 1.17 -10.25 14.03
C ALA A 66 1.75 -10.90 15.29
N ALA A 67 1.96 -10.12 16.34
CA ALA A 67 2.21 -10.68 17.66
C ALA A 67 1.00 -11.57 17.98
N ALA A 68 1.23 -12.88 18.07
CA ALA A 68 0.19 -13.83 18.43
C ALA A 68 -0.50 -13.35 19.72
N PRO A 69 -1.85 -13.39 19.82
CA PRO A 69 -2.52 -13.11 21.07
C PRO A 69 -2.21 -14.24 22.06
N GLY A 70 -1.12 -14.12 22.80
CA GLY A 70 -0.83 -14.95 23.96
C GLY A 70 -1.78 -14.57 25.10
N PRO A 71 -2.37 -15.54 25.82
CA PRO A 71 -3.25 -15.22 26.92
C PRO A 71 -2.43 -14.70 28.11
N ALA A 72 -2.97 -13.68 28.77
CA ALA A 72 -2.52 -13.06 30.02
C ALA A 72 -1.35 -12.05 29.93
N ALA A 73 -1.69 -10.77 30.05
CA ALA A 73 -0.82 -9.77 30.66
C ALA A 73 -1.66 -8.76 31.44
N ALA A 74 -2.10 -9.18 32.62
CA ALA A 74 -2.41 -8.24 33.69
C ALA A 74 -1.09 -7.60 34.16
N GLN A 75 -1.07 -6.26 34.18
CA GLN A 75 -0.17 -5.40 34.99
C GLN A 75 1.33 -5.37 34.64
N ALA A 76 1.78 -4.35 33.88
CA ALA A 76 3.16 -3.80 33.85
C ALA A 76 3.23 -2.41 33.14
N PRO A 77 4.22 -1.54 33.41
CA PRO A 77 4.14 -0.05 33.37
C PRO A 77 4.27 0.61 31.97
N PRO A 78 3.97 1.93 31.83
CA PRO A 78 3.84 2.59 30.54
C PRO A 78 5.16 3.24 30.09
N HIS A 79 6.21 2.46 29.82
CA HIS A 79 7.35 2.98 29.03
C HIS A 79 8.25 1.84 28.56
N ARG A 80 7.74 0.99 27.67
CA ARG A 80 8.63 0.17 26.84
C ARG A 80 8.58 0.79 25.45
N GLU A 81 9.60 1.58 25.14
CA GLU A 81 9.96 1.92 23.77
C GLU A 81 9.78 0.64 22.95
N ARG A 82 8.73 0.60 22.11
CA ARG A 82 8.58 -0.49 21.15
C ARG A 82 9.82 -0.43 20.31
N ARG A 83 10.81 -1.28 20.63
CA ARG A 83 11.94 -1.59 19.74
C ARG A 83 11.32 -1.66 18.36
N ALA A 84 11.73 -0.77 17.48
CA ALA A 84 11.26 -0.74 16.10
C ALA A 84 11.53 -2.13 15.54
N GLU A 85 10.51 -2.99 15.59
CA GLU A 85 10.52 -4.29 14.95
C GLU A 85 10.82 -3.96 13.49
N ALA A 86 11.95 -4.48 13.00
CA ALA A 86 12.44 -4.20 11.66
C ALA A 86 11.28 -4.35 10.69
N THR A 87 10.79 -3.22 10.17
CA THR A 87 9.59 -3.22 9.34
C THR A 87 9.96 -3.93 8.04
N VAL A 88 9.48 -5.16 7.88
CA VAL A 88 9.70 -5.94 6.67
C VAL A 88 8.72 -5.40 5.63
N TRP A 89 9.25 -4.99 4.48
CA TRP A 89 8.46 -4.49 3.37
C TRP A 89 8.18 -5.61 2.38
N GLN A 90 6.92 -5.80 2.04
CA GLN A 90 6.49 -6.79 1.05
C GLN A 90 5.94 -6.08 -0.18
N ARG A 91 6.32 -6.54 -1.37
CA ARG A 91 5.73 -6.05 -2.62
C ARG A 91 4.37 -6.71 -2.81
N VAL A 92 3.39 -5.90 -3.18
CA VAL A 92 2.02 -6.33 -3.42
C VAL A 92 1.50 -5.72 -4.70
N ARG A 93 0.60 -6.43 -5.35
CA ARG A 93 -0.18 -5.95 -6.49
C ARG A 93 -1.64 -5.89 -6.08
N TYR A 94 -2.22 -4.71 -6.22
CA TYR A 94 -3.66 -4.51 -6.18
C TYR A 94 -4.21 -4.52 -7.60
N THR A 95 -5.34 -5.20 -7.82
CA THR A 95 -6.04 -5.16 -9.10
C THR A 95 -7.48 -4.73 -8.87
N MET A 96 -7.89 -3.65 -9.52
CA MET A 96 -9.29 -3.23 -9.59
C MET A 96 -9.86 -3.66 -10.94
N LYS A 97 -10.88 -4.51 -10.89
CA LYS A 97 -11.58 -5.01 -12.06
C LYS A 97 -13.04 -5.25 -11.74
N ASP A 98 -13.92 -4.78 -12.59
CA ASP A 98 -15.38 -4.86 -12.43
C ASP A 98 -15.83 -4.31 -11.07
N ARG A 99 -15.19 -3.21 -10.61
CA ARG A 99 -15.37 -2.59 -9.29
C ARG A 99 -15.06 -3.51 -8.10
N LYS A 100 -14.28 -4.57 -8.31
CA LYS A 100 -13.80 -5.49 -7.28
C LYS A 100 -12.29 -5.37 -7.14
N LEU A 101 -11.83 -5.25 -5.90
CA LEU A 101 -10.41 -5.18 -5.57
C LEU A 101 -9.89 -6.57 -5.19
N THR A 102 -8.79 -7.00 -5.82
CA THR A 102 -7.98 -8.14 -5.38
C THR A 102 -6.59 -7.67 -4.94
N ARG A 103 -5.94 -8.47 -4.10
CA ARG A 103 -4.59 -8.22 -3.59
C ARG A 103 -3.77 -9.49 -3.66
N ASP A 104 -2.64 -9.41 -4.36
CA ASP A 104 -1.69 -10.50 -4.54
C ASP A 104 -0.31 -10.07 -4.02
N VAL A 105 0.42 -11.02 -3.44
CA VAL A 105 1.83 -10.84 -3.06
C VAL A 105 2.69 -11.16 -4.28
N ILE A 106 3.68 -10.32 -4.56
CA ILE A 106 4.62 -10.47 -5.69
C ILE A 106 6.07 -10.50 -5.24
#